data_AF-F9D732-F1
#
_entry.id   AF-F9D732-F1
#
_cell.length_a   1.000
_cell.length_b   1.000
_cell.length_c   1.000
_cell.angle_alpha   90.00
_cell.angle_beta   90.00
_cell.angle_gamma   90.00
#
_symmetry.space_group_name_H-M   'P 1'
#
loop_
_entity.id
_entity.type
_entity.pdbx_description
1 polymer ?
#
loop_
_entity_poly.entity_id
_entity_poly.type
_entity_poly.pdbx_seq_one_letter_code
_entity_poly.pdbx_strand_id
1 'polypeptide(L)'
;MDRVLRTRQNKPKSLPIWAHQSNSRNPKILSNMKGTEHFTRTIAEYLNQRAMTDPLFAPNLMKANKNIEECITYILNEVQKSGCNGFDDDEIFSMAVHYYDEDDIEVGKAISCQVAVNHIVELTEEEKAEAR
;
A
#
# COMPACT_ATOMS: atom_id res chain seq x y z
N MET A 1 -1.07 -0.11 -45.53
CA MET A 1 -0.65 -1.51 -45.32
C MET A 1 0.04 -1.61 -43.99
N ASP A 2 -0.59 -2.36 -43.11
CA ASP A 2 -0.28 -2.70 -41.74
C ASP A 2 1.13 -3.30 -41.53
N ARG A 3 1.78 -2.97 -40.40
CA ARG A 3 1.96 -3.92 -39.28
C ARG A 3 2.88 -3.38 -38.16
N VAL A 4 2.28 -3.23 -36.98
CA VAL A 4 2.77 -3.70 -35.67
C VAL A 4 4.17 -3.24 -35.21
N LEU A 5 4.19 -2.15 -34.44
CA LEU A 5 5.03 -2.05 -33.25
C LEU A 5 4.13 -1.77 -32.05
N ARG A 6 3.25 -2.74 -31.74
CA ARG A 6 2.62 -2.78 -30.43
C ARG A 6 3.71 -3.25 -29.47
N THR A 7 4.31 -2.29 -28.77
CA THR A 7 5.22 -2.53 -27.66
C THR A 7 4.62 -3.63 -26.79
N ARG A 8 5.37 -4.72 -26.60
CA ARG A 8 5.00 -5.77 -25.67
C ARG A 8 4.83 -5.09 -24.31
N GLN A 9 3.58 -4.89 -23.87
CA GLN A 9 3.32 -4.72 -22.47
C GLN A 9 3.81 -6.00 -21.81
N ASN A 10 4.99 -5.92 -21.19
CA ASN A 10 5.48 -6.91 -20.28
C ASN A 10 4.52 -6.88 -19.08
N LYS A 11 3.38 -7.59 -19.18
CA LYS A 11 2.49 -7.78 -18.04
C LYS A 11 3.33 -8.42 -16.93
N PRO A 12 3.38 -7.85 -15.73
CA PRO A 12 4.04 -8.51 -14.61
C PRO A 12 3.42 -9.89 -14.43
N LYS A 13 4.27 -10.91 -14.38
CA LYS A 13 3.90 -12.29 -14.07
C LYS A 13 3.33 -12.28 -12.65
N SER A 14 2.10 -12.76 -12.50
CA SER A 14 1.25 -12.69 -11.31
C SER A 14 0.98 -11.27 -10.79
N LEU A 15 -0.30 -10.88 -10.79
CA LEU A 15 -0.75 -9.76 -9.99
C LEU A 15 -0.49 -10.10 -8.51
N PRO A 16 -0.06 -9.15 -7.67
CA PRO A 16 0.14 -9.39 -6.24
C PRO A 16 -1.20 -9.79 -5.60
N ILE A 17 -1.18 -10.58 -4.53
CA ILE A 17 -2.39 -11.19 -3.93
C ILE A 17 -3.46 -10.12 -3.62
N TRP A 18 -3.03 -8.94 -3.17
CA TRP A 18 -3.91 -7.81 -2.88
C TRP A 18 -4.64 -7.21 -4.09
N ALA A 19 -4.15 -7.38 -5.32
CA ALA A 19 -4.77 -6.83 -6.53
C ALA A 19 -6.12 -7.49 -6.86
N HIS A 20 -6.39 -8.66 -6.27
CA HIS A 20 -7.70 -9.30 -6.33
C HIS A 20 -8.69 -8.76 -5.28
N GLN A 21 -8.20 -8.01 -4.29
CA GLN A 21 -8.95 -7.48 -3.15
C GLN A 21 -9.56 -6.09 -3.43
N SER A 22 -9.15 -5.39 -4.49
CA SER A 22 -9.65 -4.07 -4.86
C SER A 22 -11.02 -4.16 -5.57
N ASN A 23 -12.05 -4.59 -4.84
CA ASN A 23 -13.43 -4.55 -5.35
C ASN A 23 -14.08 -3.22 -4.95
N SER A 24 -14.01 -2.26 -5.88
CA SER A 24 -14.60 -0.92 -5.86
C SER A 24 -15.88 -0.81 -5.03
N ARG A 25 -15.79 -0.11 -3.89
CA ARG A 25 -16.95 0.44 -3.16
C ARG A 25 -16.57 1.81 -2.56
N ASN A 26 -16.44 2.83 -3.41
CA ASN A 26 -16.74 4.27 -3.19
C ASN A 26 -15.77 5.20 -3.96
N PRO A 27 -16.21 5.90 -5.01
CA PRO A 27 -15.34 6.71 -5.87
C PRO A 27 -14.68 7.92 -5.17
N LYS A 28 -15.15 8.32 -3.97
CA LYS A 28 -14.55 9.39 -3.18
C LYS A 28 -13.23 8.98 -2.48
N ILE A 29 -13.02 7.69 -2.24
CA ILE A 29 -11.77 7.18 -1.66
C ILE A 29 -10.67 7.18 -2.73
N LEU A 30 -11.01 6.81 -3.97
CA LEU A 30 -10.08 6.73 -5.10
C LEU A 30 -9.44 8.08 -5.45
N SER A 31 -10.13 9.21 -5.22
CA SER A 31 -9.60 10.55 -5.48
C SER A 31 -8.55 11.04 -4.47
N ASN A 32 -8.50 10.46 -3.27
CA ASN A 32 -7.55 10.85 -2.21
C ASN A 32 -6.24 10.03 -2.19
N MET A 33 -6.16 8.92 -2.94
CA MET A 33 -5.02 8.00 -2.86
C MET A 33 -3.83 8.33 -3.78
N LYS A 34 -3.92 9.39 -4.61
CA LYS A 34 -2.81 9.77 -5.51
C LYS A 34 -1.53 10.18 -4.78
N GLY A 35 -1.63 10.66 -3.54
CA GLY A 35 -0.48 10.98 -2.69
C GLY A 35 0.07 9.80 -1.89
N THR A 36 -0.68 8.70 -1.79
CA THR A 36 -0.33 7.53 -0.95
C THR A 36 0.05 6.31 -1.76
N GLU A 37 0.11 6.38 -3.09
CA GLU A 37 0.34 5.22 -3.96
C GLU A 37 1.64 4.47 -3.63
N HIS A 38 2.74 5.20 -3.39
CA HIS A 38 4.02 4.60 -2.98
C HIS A 38 3.90 3.90 -1.62
N PHE A 39 3.23 4.54 -0.66
CA PHE A 39 2.98 3.99 0.66
C PHE A 39 2.15 2.71 0.56
N THR A 40 1.00 2.76 -0.12
CA THR A 40 0.13 1.61 -0.39
C THR A 40 0.90 0.46 -1.02
N ARG A 41 1.73 0.73 -2.02
CA ARG A 41 2.55 -0.31 -2.67
C ARG A 41 3.55 -0.95 -1.72
N THR A 42 4.24 -0.15 -0.91
CA THR A 42 5.24 -0.62 0.06
C THR A 42 4.60 -1.56 1.08
N ILE A 43 3.47 -1.15 1.67
CA ILE A 43 2.70 -2.00 2.61
C ILE A 43 2.25 -3.29 1.93
N ALA A 44 1.72 -3.18 0.72
CA ALA A 44 1.20 -4.33 0.02
C ALA A 44 2.31 -5.34 -0.36
N GLU A 45 3.51 -4.87 -0.70
CA GLU A 45 4.66 -5.72 -0.97
C GLU A 45 5.13 -6.44 0.29
N TYR A 46 5.25 -5.73 1.42
CA TYR A 46 5.56 -6.32 2.71
C TYR A 46 4.56 -7.42 3.10
N LEU A 47 3.25 -7.16 3.01
CA LEU A 47 2.21 -8.12 3.36
C LEU A 47 2.24 -9.37 2.48
N ASN A 48 2.57 -9.22 1.18
CA ASN A 48 2.76 -10.38 0.30
C ASN A 48 3.97 -11.20 0.72
N GLN A 49 5.11 -10.56 1.00
CA GLN A 49 6.31 -11.26 1.46
C GLN A 49 6.04 -11.99 2.78
N ARG A 50 5.28 -11.38 3.69
CA ARG A 50 4.83 -12.02 4.92
C ARG A 50 3.95 -13.23 4.63
N ALA A 51 2.94 -13.12 3.77
CA ALA A 51 2.09 -14.25 3.40
C ALA A 51 2.86 -15.40 2.72
N MET A 52 3.94 -15.10 2.00
CA MET A 52 4.81 -16.12 1.38
C MET A 52 5.70 -16.85 2.41
N THR A 53 6.11 -16.15 3.46
CA THR A 53 7.07 -16.65 4.47
C THR A 53 6.40 -17.19 5.73
N ASP A 54 5.20 -16.71 6.03
CA ASP A 54 4.37 -17.05 7.18
C ASP A 54 3.03 -17.66 6.72
N PRO A 55 2.94 -19.00 6.66
CA PRO A 55 1.74 -19.70 6.23
C PRO A 55 0.51 -19.44 7.11
N LEU A 56 0.70 -19.00 8.36
CA LEU A 56 -0.41 -18.65 9.26
C LEU A 56 -1.00 -17.28 8.92
N PHE A 57 -0.19 -16.40 8.33
CA PHE A 57 -0.63 -15.07 7.89
C PHE A 57 -1.34 -15.09 6.53
N ALA A 58 -0.93 -15.98 5.62
CA ALA A 58 -1.52 -16.10 4.28
C ALA A 58 -3.07 -16.13 4.25
N PRO A 59 -3.77 -16.94 5.08
CA PRO A 59 -5.24 -16.93 5.09
C PRO A 59 -5.83 -15.60 5.58
N ASN A 60 -5.14 -14.89 6.48
CA ASN A 60 -5.59 -13.58 6.97
C ASN A 60 -5.59 -12.54 5.85
N LEU A 61 -4.55 -12.53 5.01
CA LEU A 61 -4.46 -11.64 3.84
C LEU A 61 -5.57 -11.87 2.81
N MET A 62 -6.12 -13.08 2.73
CA MET A 62 -7.18 -13.47 1.79
C MET A 62 -8.61 -13.30 2.33
N LYS A 63 -8.79 -12.83 3.58
CA LYS A 63 -10.12 -12.61 4.18
C LYS A 63 -10.94 -11.61 3.35
N ALA A 64 -12.18 -11.96 3.01
CA ALA A 64 -13.04 -11.14 2.14
C ALA A 64 -13.45 -9.78 2.75
N ASN A 65 -13.43 -9.67 4.08
CA ASN A 65 -13.69 -8.44 4.83
C ASN A 65 -12.44 -7.60 5.10
N LYS A 66 -11.27 -8.00 4.57
CA LYS A 66 -10.03 -7.23 4.67
C LYS A 66 -9.63 -6.71 3.30
N ASN A 67 -9.02 -5.52 3.26
CA ASN A 67 -8.48 -4.93 2.04
C ASN A 67 -7.42 -3.89 2.36
N ILE A 68 -6.57 -3.63 1.36
CA ILE A 68 -5.42 -2.74 1.51
C ILE A 68 -5.85 -1.29 1.73
N GLU A 69 -6.97 -0.83 1.17
CA GLU A 69 -7.42 0.57 1.32
C GLU A 69 -7.82 0.87 2.77
N GLU A 70 -8.56 -0.04 3.39
CA GLU A 70 -8.91 0.03 4.81
C GLU A 70 -7.70 -0.18 5.72
N CYS A 71 -6.76 -1.05 5.35
CA CYS A 71 -5.47 -1.19 6.05
C CYS A 71 -4.72 0.15 6.09
N ILE A 72 -4.61 0.84 4.94
CA ILE A 72 -3.94 2.13 4.86
C ILE A 72 -4.71 3.18 5.66
N THR A 73 -6.04 3.18 5.59
CA THR A 73 -6.87 4.09 6.38
C THR A 73 -6.64 3.89 7.87
N TYR A 74 -6.60 2.64 8.33
CA TYR A 74 -6.32 2.28 9.72
C TYR A 74 -4.96 2.83 10.16
N ILE A 75 -3.90 2.55 9.39
CA ILE A 75 -2.55 3.01 9.69
C ILE A 75 -2.51 4.55 9.81
N LEU A 76 -3.13 5.27 8.87
CA LEU A 76 -3.16 6.73 8.91
C LEU A 76 -3.93 7.29 10.09
N ASN A 77 -5.02 6.63 10.52
CA ASN A 77 -5.77 7.04 11.71
C ASN A 77 -4.93 6.85 12.98
N GLU A 78 -4.25 5.72 13.12
CA GLU A 78 -3.39 5.46 14.28
C GLU A 78 -2.18 6.40 14.33
N VAL A 79 -1.51 6.62 13.20
CA VAL A 79 -0.44 7.61 13.05
C VAL A 79 -0.94 9.00 13.45
N GLN A 80 -2.12 9.42 12.98
CA GLN A 80 -2.71 10.71 13.35
C GLN A 80 -3.02 10.80 14.86
N LYS A 81 -3.57 9.74 15.46
CA LYS A 81 -3.90 9.71 16.90
C LYS A 81 -2.66 9.84 17.77
N SER A 82 -1.53 9.29 17.34
CA SER A 82 -0.27 9.37 18.09
C SER A 82 0.27 10.80 18.23
N GLY A 83 -0.08 11.70 17.30
CA GLY A 83 0.50 13.04 17.20
C GLY A 83 1.98 13.07 16.77
N CYS A 84 2.56 11.94 16.33
CA CYS A 84 3.92 11.84 15.84
C CYS A 84 4.00 12.04 14.32
N ASN A 85 4.99 12.83 13.86
CA ASN A 85 5.19 13.17 12.44
C ASN A 85 6.12 12.19 11.68
N GLY A 86 6.47 11.06 12.28
CA GLY A 86 7.33 10.05 11.68
C GLY A 86 7.25 8.74 12.46
N PHE A 87 7.21 7.64 11.73
CA PHE A 87 7.19 6.28 12.23
C PHE A 87 8.24 5.49 11.46
N ASP A 88 8.89 4.56 12.13
CA ASP A 88 9.79 3.62 11.47
C ASP A 88 8.99 2.64 10.62
N ASP A 89 9.60 2.13 9.54
CA ASP A 89 8.94 1.19 8.63
C ASP A 89 8.44 -0.06 9.38
N ASP A 90 9.20 -0.54 10.37
CA ASP A 90 8.82 -1.69 11.22
C ASP A 90 7.54 -1.43 12.03
N GLU A 91 7.35 -0.23 12.56
CA GLU A 91 6.14 0.13 13.31
C GLU A 91 4.93 0.12 12.37
N ILE A 92 5.09 0.74 11.20
CA ILE A 92 4.05 0.77 10.17
C ILE A 92 3.70 -0.65 9.69
N PHE A 93 4.69 -1.50 9.47
CA PHE A 93 4.49 -2.89 9.08
C PHE A 93 3.79 -3.70 10.16
N SER A 94 4.15 -3.50 11.44
CA SER A 94 3.47 -4.13 12.57
C SER A 94 1.99 -3.74 12.61
N MET A 95 1.66 -2.48 12.34
CA MET A 95 0.27 -2.02 12.26
C MET A 95 -0.50 -2.66 11.09
N ALA A 96 0.17 -2.84 9.95
CA ALA A 96 -0.42 -3.53 8.80
C ALA A 96 -0.73 -5.00 9.11
N VAL A 97 0.19 -5.72 9.76
CA VAL A 97 -0.05 -7.12 10.19
C VAL A 97 -1.21 -7.20 11.16
N HIS A 98 -1.22 -6.33 12.18
CA HIS A 98 -2.29 -6.29 13.19
C HIS A 98 -3.67 -6.11 12.56
N TYR A 99 -3.79 -5.26 11.54
CA TYR A 99 -5.04 -5.07 10.81
C TYR A 99 -5.57 -6.36 10.16
N TYR A 100 -4.70 -7.24 9.67
CA TYR A 100 -5.11 -8.50 9.03
C TYR A 100 -5.30 -9.64 10.04
N ASP A 101 -4.56 -9.64 11.15
CA ASP A 101 -4.69 -10.64 12.22
C ASP A 101 -5.98 -10.48 13.02
N GLU A 102 -6.36 -9.24 13.38
CA GLU A 102 -7.58 -8.97 14.14
C GLU A 102 -8.83 -9.03 13.26
N ASP A 103 -9.86 -9.79 13.68
CA ASP A 103 -11.12 -9.86 12.93
C ASP A 103 -12.01 -8.62 13.13
N ASP A 104 -11.99 -8.03 14.33
CA ASP A 104 -12.78 -6.85 14.71
C ASP A 104 -11.83 -5.69 15.01
N ILE A 105 -11.63 -4.81 14.02
CA ILE A 105 -10.72 -3.67 14.13
C ILE A 105 -11.40 -2.38 13.64
N GLU A 106 -11.27 -1.32 14.43
CA GLU A 106 -11.82 -0.01 14.08
C GLU A 106 -10.88 0.73 13.13
N VAL A 107 -11.18 0.67 11.82
CA VAL A 107 -10.40 1.36 10.77
C VAL A 107 -10.41 2.89 10.92
N GLY A 108 -11.45 3.45 11.55
CA GLY A 108 -11.65 4.90 11.65
C GLY A 108 -12.28 5.49 10.39
N LYS A 109 -12.17 6.82 10.23
CA LYS A 109 -12.74 7.54 9.08
C LYS A 109 -11.66 7.77 8.03
N ALA A 110 -12.06 7.87 6.77
CA ALA A 110 -11.14 8.32 5.73
C ALA A 110 -10.67 9.75 6.06
N ILE A 111 -9.36 9.94 6.22
CA ILE A 111 -8.77 11.23 6.53
C ILE A 111 -8.19 11.85 5.24
N SER A 112 -8.41 13.15 5.03
CA SER A 112 -7.69 13.92 4.02
C SER A 112 -6.31 14.33 4.56
N CYS A 113 -5.37 13.38 4.62
CA CYS A 113 -3.99 13.66 5.01
C CYS A 113 -3.09 13.70 3.76
N GLN A 114 -2.18 14.68 3.70
CA GLN A 114 -1.04 14.62 2.79
C GLN A 114 0.02 13.75 3.45
N VAL A 115 0.21 12.54 2.94
CA VAL A 115 1.28 11.63 3.39
C VAL A 115 2.52 11.96 2.57
N ALA A 116 3.54 12.51 3.20
CA ALA A 116 4.86 12.65 2.61
C ALA A 116 5.72 11.47 3.09
N VAL A 117 5.96 10.49 2.22
CA VAL A 117 6.87 9.38 2.50
C VAL A 117 8.29 9.94 2.41
N ASN A 118 8.91 10.26 3.56
CA ASN A 118 10.29 10.70 3.62
C ASN A 118 11.27 9.51 3.62
N HIS A 119 10.93 8.42 2.92
CA HIS A 119 11.90 7.37 2.65
C HIS A 119 12.88 7.98 1.65
N ILE A 120 14.05 8.38 2.16
CA ILE A 120 15.22 8.63 1.33
C ILE A 120 15.48 7.29 0.65
N VAL A 121 14.87 7.07 -0.51
CA VAL A 121 15.51 6.26 -1.53
C VAL A 121 16.87 6.91 -1.64
N GLU A 122 17.93 6.22 -1.20
CA GLU A 122 19.26 6.50 -1.71
C GLU A 122 19.13 6.35 -3.22
N LEU A 123 18.76 7.46 -3.86
CA LEU A 123 18.90 7.69 -5.27
C LEU A 123 20.41 7.58 -5.47
N THR A 124 20.86 6.38 -5.82
CA THR A 124 22.14 6.22 -6.52
C THR A 124 22.19 7.34 -7.57
N GLU A 125 23.31 8.06 -7.58
CA GLU A 125 23.51 9.47 -7.96
C GLU A 125 23.08 9.92 -9.39
N GLU A 126 22.26 9.19 -10.13
CA GLU A 126 22.11 9.35 -11.58
C GLU A 126 20.99 10.28 -12.08
N GLU A 127 20.08 10.79 -11.24
CA GLU A 127 19.01 11.71 -11.71
C GLU A 127 19.07 13.09 -11.04
N LYS A 128 20.26 13.69 -11.01
CA LYS A 128 20.50 15.07 -10.54
C LYS A 128 20.96 15.99 -11.67
N ALA A 129 20.15 16.13 -12.71
CA ALA A 129 20.17 17.23 -13.68
C ALA A 129 18.83 17.13 -14.42
N GLU A 130 17.87 18.04 -14.27
CA GLU A 130 17.92 19.38 -14.84
C GLU A 130 16.95 20.28 -14.07
N ALA A 131 17.51 21.15 -13.23
CA ALA A 131 16.88 22.41 -12.86
C ALA A 131 17.96 23.47 -12.95
N ARG A 132 18.27 23.88 -14.18
CA ARG A 132 19.03 25.09 -14.46
C ARG A 132 18.54 25.75 -15.73
#